data_AF-A0A2W4ZZJ6-F1
#
_entry.id   AF-A0A2W4ZZJ6-F1
#
_cell.length_a   1.000
_cell.length_b   1.000
_cell.length_c   1.000
_cell.angle_alpha   90.00
_cell.angle_beta   90.00
_cell.angle_gamma   90.00
#
_symmetry.space_group_name_H-M   'P 1'
#
loop_
_entity.id
_entity.type
_entity.pdbx_description
1 polymer ?
#
loop_
_entity_poly.entity_id
_entity_poly.type
_entity_poly.pdbx_seq_one_letter_code
_entity_poly.pdbx_strand_id
1 'polypeptide(L)'
;MTPRLIESLYLEAMVLADEARGYFDHVAQNDRDVLGAADRVAFSCESLKVTTRLMHIIAWLLHRKAEAAGEVIDGGGRLGHAATTEPVVRDIMPEAARALIAATSDLYDRIVRLDNAPRAEESPARALMNRLQGAF
;
A
#
# COMPACT_ATOMS: atom_id res chain seq x y z
N MET A 1 -11.73 9.48 6.40
CA MET A 1 -10.42 9.94 5.88
C MET A 1 -10.65 11.19 5.02
N THR A 2 -9.69 12.12 4.99
CA THR A 2 -9.80 13.31 4.13
C THR A 2 -9.32 12.98 2.70
N PRO A 3 -9.90 13.59 1.64
CA PRO A 3 -9.47 13.37 0.25
C PRO A 3 -7.98 13.64 0.04
N ARG A 4 -7.46 14.71 0.65
CA ARG A 4 -6.04 15.08 0.58
C ARG A 4 -5.10 14.01 1.16
N LEU A 5 -5.53 13.30 2.22
CA LEU A 5 -4.74 12.20 2.78
C LEU A 5 -4.70 11.00 1.84
N ILE A 6 -5.84 10.65 1.21
CA ILE A 6 -5.91 9.58 0.21
C ILE A 6 -4.98 9.88 -0.96
N GLU A 7 -5.03 11.10 -1.49
CA GLU A 7 -4.16 11.52 -2.60
C GLU A 7 -2.68 11.47 -2.25
N SER A 8 -2.29 11.95 -1.06
CA SER A 8 -0.90 11.89 -0.61
C SER A 8 -0.39 10.45 -0.51
N LEU A 9 -1.18 9.54 0.06
CA LEU A 9 -0.82 8.12 0.18
C LEU A 9 -0.78 7.43 -1.18
N TYR A 10 -1.67 7.81 -2.09
CA TYR A 10 -1.69 7.28 -3.45
C TYR A 10 -0.44 7.70 -4.24
N LEU A 11 -0.04 8.96 -4.15
CA LEU A 11 1.19 9.43 -4.77
C LEU A 11 2.42 8.72 -4.17
N GLU A 12 2.48 8.58 -2.84
CA GLU A 12 3.55 7.82 -2.17
C GLU A 12 3.62 6.37 -2.69
N ALA A 13 2.48 5.69 -2.80
CA ALA A 13 2.42 4.33 -3.34
C ALA A 13 2.84 4.24 -4.81
N MET A 14 2.47 5.22 -5.64
CA MET A 14 2.83 5.25 -7.06
C MET A 14 4.32 5.50 -7.26
N VAL A 15 4.93 6.37 -6.47
CA VAL A 15 6.39 6.60 -6.49
C VAL A 15 7.13 5.31 -6.10
N LEU A 16 6.74 4.69 -4.98
CA LEU A 16 7.35 3.42 -4.56
C LEU A 16 7.17 2.30 -5.58
N ALA A 17 6.03 2.26 -6.29
CA ALA A 17 5.81 1.30 -7.36
C ALA A 17 6.72 1.52 -8.57
N ASP A 18 6.95 2.77 -8.96
CA ASP A 18 7.87 3.08 -10.05
C ASP A 18 9.33 2.78 -9.67
N GLU A 19 9.75 3.15 -8.45
CA GLU A 19 11.07 2.83 -7.93
C GLU A 19 11.31 1.32 -7.84
N ALA A 20 10.33 0.57 -7.29
CA ALA A 20 10.41 -0.88 -7.21
C ALA A 20 10.50 -1.52 -8.60
N ARG A 21 9.67 -1.08 -9.54
CA ARG A 21 9.71 -1.57 -10.93
C ARG A 21 11.08 -1.30 -11.56
N GLY A 22 11.56 -0.06 -11.49
CA GLY A 22 12.85 0.33 -12.05
C GLY A 22 14.02 -0.46 -11.46
N TYR A 23 14.03 -0.65 -10.15
CA TYR A 23 15.06 -1.42 -9.46
C TYR A 23 15.03 -2.91 -9.85
N PHE A 24 13.86 -3.56 -9.77
CA PHE A 24 13.76 -4.99 -10.07
C PHE A 24 14.01 -5.30 -11.55
N ASP A 25 13.58 -4.43 -12.47
CA ASP A 25 13.88 -4.57 -13.90
C ASP A 25 15.39 -4.45 -14.17
N HIS A 26 16.06 -3.48 -13.53
CA HIS A 26 17.50 -3.28 -13.65
C HIS A 26 18.28 -4.47 -13.07
N VAL A 27 17.91 -4.94 -11.88
CA VAL A 27 18.59 -6.06 -11.25
C VAL A 27 18.37 -7.36 -12.04
N ALA A 28 17.16 -7.63 -12.51
CA ALA A 28 16.87 -8.81 -13.34
C ALA A 28 17.70 -8.88 -14.63
N GLN A 29 18.18 -7.73 -15.13
CA GLN A 29 19.06 -7.65 -16.30
C GLN A 29 20.54 -7.89 -15.93
N ASN A 30 20.99 -7.33 -14.81
CA ASN A 30 22.42 -7.37 -14.42
C ASN A 30 22.81 -8.61 -13.59
N ASP A 31 21.89 -9.21 -12.85
CA ASP A 31 22.18 -10.30 -11.90
C ASP A 31 22.07 -11.71 -12.49
N ARG A 32 21.83 -11.85 -13.81
CA ARG A 32 21.78 -13.17 -14.46
C ARG A 32 23.05 -13.99 -14.22
N ASP A 33 24.20 -13.32 -14.07
CA ASP A 33 25.51 -13.95 -13.96
C ASP A 33 26.22 -13.71 -12.61
N VAL A 34 25.66 -12.90 -11.70
CA VAL A 34 26.36 -12.42 -10.48
C VAL A 34 25.86 -13.07 -9.18
N LEU A 35 24.55 -13.32 -9.05
CA LEU A 35 23.96 -13.89 -7.83
C LEU A 35 23.98 -15.42 -7.84
N GLY A 36 24.18 -16.05 -6.67
CA GLY A 36 23.98 -17.49 -6.49
C GLY A 36 22.53 -17.90 -6.73
N ALA A 37 22.29 -19.18 -7.07
CA ALA A 37 20.93 -19.66 -7.41
C ALA A 37 19.92 -19.44 -6.26
N ALA A 38 20.34 -19.66 -5.00
CA ALA A 38 19.50 -19.42 -3.83
C ALA A 38 19.16 -17.94 -3.65
N ASP A 39 20.14 -17.05 -3.83
CA ASP A 39 19.96 -15.60 -3.69
C ASP A 39 19.01 -15.04 -4.75
N ARG A 40 19.08 -15.56 -5.99
CA ARG A 40 18.14 -15.19 -7.07
C ARG A 40 16.69 -15.56 -6.74
N VAL A 41 16.47 -16.72 -6.12
CA VAL A 41 15.13 -17.15 -5.69
C VAL A 41 14.64 -16.25 -4.56
N ALA A 42 15.46 -16.02 -3.54
CA ALA A 42 15.12 -15.12 -2.44
C ALA A 42 14.78 -13.72 -2.96
N PHE A 43 15.59 -13.17 -3.87
CA PHE A 43 15.35 -11.88 -4.50
C PHE A 43 14.01 -11.86 -5.23
N SER A 44 13.73 -12.87 -6.07
CA SER A 44 12.47 -12.98 -6.81
C SER A 44 11.25 -13.06 -5.88
N CYS A 45 11.35 -13.80 -4.78
CA CYS A 45 10.32 -13.86 -3.75
C CYS A 45 10.07 -12.48 -3.12
N GLU A 46 11.13 -11.76 -2.76
CA GLU A 46 11.00 -10.42 -2.18
C GLU A 46 10.43 -9.40 -3.18
N SER A 47 10.82 -9.46 -4.45
CA SER A 47 10.22 -8.64 -5.52
C SER A 47 8.71 -8.87 -5.64
N LEU A 48 8.28 -10.13 -5.56
CA LEU A 48 6.86 -10.49 -5.59
C LEU A 48 6.10 -9.97 -4.36
N LYS A 49 6.71 -10.06 -3.17
CA LYS A 49 6.12 -9.53 -1.93
C LYS A 49 5.94 -8.01 -2.02
N VAL A 50 6.96 -7.29 -2.48
CA VAL A 50 6.91 -5.83 -2.66
C VAL A 50 5.80 -5.44 -3.63
N THR A 51 5.73 -6.06 -4.81
CA THR A 51 4.71 -5.74 -5.82
C THR A 51 3.29 -6.08 -5.36
N THR A 52 3.11 -7.23 -4.69
CA THR A 52 1.80 -7.61 -4.13
C THR A 52 1.35 -6.64 -3.05
N ARG A 53 2.26 -6.18 -2.19
CA ARG A 53 1.97 -5.19 -1.15
C ARG A 53 1.53 -3.86 -1.74
N LEU A 54 2.26 -3.36 -2.74
CA LEU A 54 1.91 -2.13 -3.45
C LEU A 54 0.56 -2.25 -4.17
N MET A 55 0.30 -3.38 -4.82
CA MET A 55 -0.99 -3.65 -5.46
C MET A 55 -2.14 -3.57 -4.45
N HIS A 56 -2.02 -4.21 -3.29
CA HIS A 56 -3.05 -4.14 -2.24
C HIS A 56 -3.24 -2.71 -1.71
N ILE A 57 -2.16 -1.96 -1.48
CA ILE A 57 -2.22 -0.56 -1.06
C ILE A 57 -2.97 0.28 -2.11
N ILE A 58 -2.58 0.17 -3.38
CA ILE A 58 -3.15 0.95 -4.48
C ILE A 58 -4.63 0.61 -4.66
N ALA A 59 -4.99 -0.67 -4.69
CA ALA A 59 -6.38 -1.11 -4.80
C ALA A 59 -7.24 -0.56 -3.66
N TRP A 60 -6.73 -0.62 -2.42
CA TRP A 60 -7.41 -0.06 -1.26
C TRP A 60 -7.58 1.46 -1.37
N LEU A 61 -6.55 2.20 -1.77
CA LEU A 61 -6.61 3.66 -1.94
C LEU A 61 -7.58 4.09 -3.05
N LEU A 62 -7.63 3.36 -4.17
CA LEU A 62 -8.60 3.59 -5.23
C LEU A 62 -10.03 3.37 -4.73
N HIS A 63 -10.26 2.32 -3.93
CA HIS A 63 -11.56 2.12 -3.30
C HIS A 63 -11.94 3.28 -2.37
N ARG A 64 -11.01 3.75 -1.52
CA ARG A 64 -11.26 4.92 -0.65
C ARG A 64 -11.53 6.19 -1.43
N LYS A 65 -10.88 6.36 -2.59
CA LYS A 65 -11.13 7.49 -3.50
C LYS A 65 -12.55 7.43 -4.07
N ALA A 66 -12.99 6.26 -4.52
CA ALA A 66 -14.34 6.06 -5.05
C ALA A 66 -15.42 6.26 -3.97
N GLU A 67 -15.20 5.77 -2.74
CA GLU A 67 -16.08 6.06 -1.59
C GLU A 67 -16.17 7.58 -1.32
N ALA A 68 -15.03 8.29 -1.33
CA ALA A 68 -14.99 9.74 -1.10
C ALA A 68 -15.69 10.54 -2.21
N ALA A 69 -15.73 10.02 -3.43
CA ALA A 69 -16.46 10.59 -4.56
C ALA A 69 -17.96 10.24 -4.56
N GLY A 70 -18.41 9.36 -3.65
CA GLY A 70 -19.79 8.87 -3.63
C GLY A 70 -20.12 7.85 -4.73
N GLU A 71 -19.09 7.32 -5.41
CA GLU A 71 -19.24 6.32 -6.48
C GLU A 71 -19.50 4.91 -5.95
N VAL A 72 -19.17 4.66 -4.68
CA VAL A 72 -19.36 3.38 -3.99
C VAL A 72 -20.12 3.61 -2.69
N ILE A 73 -21.20 2.86 -2.49
CA ILE A 73 -22.15 3.02 -1.38
C ILE A 73 -21.75 2.16 -0.16
N ASP A 74 -21.04 1.06 -0.39
CA ASP A 74 -20.73 0.09 0.65
C ASP A 74 -19.26 0.15 1.08
N GLY A 75 -19.05 0.09 2.39
CA GLY A 75 -17.77 0.32 3.05
C GLY A 75 -16.77 -0.83 2.96
N GLY A 76 -16.98 -1.76 2.02
CA GLY A 76 -16.47 -3.14 2.03
C GLY A 76 -15.06 -3.36 1.48
N GLY A 77 -14.35 -2.35 0.98
CA GLY A 77 -13.00 -2.52 0.45
C GLY A 77 -11.95 -2.63 1.54
N ARG A 78 -11.80 -3.81 2.13
CA ARG A 78 -10.72 -4.12 3.10
C ARG A 78 -9.37 -4.25 2.41
N LEU A 79 -8.29 -3.98 3.15
CA LEU A 79 -6.95 -4.16 2.64
C LEU A 79 -6.67 -5.67 2.39
N GLY A 80 -6.18 -6.01 1.20
CA GLY A 80 -5.74 -7.37 0.88
C GLY A 80 -4.49 -7.76 1.68
N HIS A 81 -4.38 -9.04 2.03
CA HIS A 81 -3.25 -9.54 2.82
C HIS A 81 -1.96 -9.57 1.99
N ALA A 82 -0.92 -8.87 2.43
CA ALA A 82 0.42 -8.96 1.88
C ALA A 82 1.35 -9.75 2.81
N ALA A 83 2.17 -10.63 2.23
CA ALA A 83 3.16 -11.40 2.97
C ALA A 83 4.26 -10.49 3.56
N THR A 84 4.78 -10.90 4.71
CA THR A 84 5.89 -10.22 5.39
C THR A 84 7.24 -10.70 4.86
N THR A 85 8.23 -9.84 4.98
CA THR A 85 9.62 -10.18 4.71
C THR A 85 10.28 -10.65 6.00
N GLU A 86 10.96 -11.81 5.96
CA GLU A 86 11.70 -12.32 7.11
C GLU A 86 12.98 -11.51 7.34
N PRO A 87 13.36 -11.20 8.60
CA PRO A 87 14.55 -10.40 8.88
C PRO A 87 15.83 -10.98 8.27
N VAL A 88 16.01 -12.30 8.35
CA VAL A 88 17.19 -13.00 7.82
C VAL A 88 17.30 -12.82 6.30
N VAL A 89 16.18 -12.93 5.58
CA VAL A 89 16.13 -12.72 4.13
C VAL A 89 16.38 -11.26 3.77
N ARG A 90 15.87 -10.31 4.58
CA ARG A 90 16.13 -8.89 4.36
C ARG A 90 17.60 -8.57 4.52
N ASP A 91 18.29 -9.12 5.51
CA ASP A 91 19.66 -8.71 5.84
C ASP A 91 20.68 -9.11 4.77
N ILE A 92 20.41 -10.18 4.02
CA ILE A 92 21.23 -10.63 2.89
C ILE A 92 20.96 -9.85 1.59
N MET A 93 19.90 -9.03 1.53
CA MET A 93 19.56 -8.27 0.33
C MET A 93 20.49 -7.07 0.13
N PRO A 94 20.72 -6.64 -1.13
CA PRO A 94 21.38 -5.37 -1.42
C PRO A 94 20.68 -4.20 -0.74
N GLU A 95 21.45 -3.15 -0.41
CA GLU A 95 20.95 -2.00 0.35
C GLU A 95 19.70 -1.36 -0.27
N ALA A 96 19.69 -1.18 -1.60
CA ALA A 96 18.56 -0.61 -2.33
C ALA A 96 17.30 -1.50 -2.23
N ALA A 97 17.44 -2.83 -2.33
CA ALA A 97 16.33 -3.76 -2.10
C ALA A 97 15.80 -3.66 -0.67
N ARG A 98 16.69 -3.58 0.34
CA ARG A 98 16.28 -3.42 1.74
C ARG A 98 15.48 -2.14 1.97
N ALA A 99 15.89 -1.03 1.34
CA ALA A 99 15.18 0.24 1.42
C ALA A 99 13.76 0.13 0.85
N LEU A 100 13.59 -0.48 -0.33
CA LEU A 100 12.27 -0.69 -0.94
C LEU A 100 11.38 -1.62 -0.11
N ILE A 101 11.95 -2.70 0.43
CA ILE A 101 11.22 -3.61 1.32
C ILE A 101 10.72 -2.87 2.56
N ALA A 102 11.58 -2.08 3.20
CA ALA A 102 11.24 -1.31 4.39
C ALA A 102 10.16 -0.26 4.08
N ALA A 103 10.37 0.58 3.07
CA ALA A 103 9.45 1.66 2.71
C ALA A 103 8.05 1.13 2.36
N THR A 104 7.97 0.05 1.57
CA THR A 104 6.67 -0.55 1.24
C THR A 104 6.00 -1.23 2.43
N SER A 105 6.77 -1.85 3.34
CA SER A 105 6.24 -2.44 4.58
C SER A 105 5.67 -1.37 5.52
N ASP A 106 6.41 -0.27 5.71
CA ASP A 106 5.98 0.85 6.55
C ASP A 106 4.70 1.49 6.01
N LEU A 107 4.61 1.68 4.69
CA LEU A 107 3.40 2.18 4.05
C LEU A 107 2.23 1.21 4.26
N TYR A 108 2.43 -0.10 4.04
CA TYR A 108 1.39 -1.10 4.27
C TYR A 108 0.90 -1.09 5.72
N ASP A 109 1.79 -1.05 6.69
CA ASP A 109 1.42 -1.01 8.11
C ASP A 109 0.65 0.26 8.47
N ARG A 110 0.99 1.41 7.86
CA ARG A 110 0.20 2.63 7.97
C ARG A 110 -1.21 2.43 7.42
N ILE A 111 -1.35 1.80 6.24
CA ILE A 111 -2.67 1.51 5.65
C ILE A 111 -3.45 0.49 6.48
N VAL A 112 -2.83 -0.55 7.03
CA VAL A 112 -3.46 -1.50 7.97
C VAL A 112 -4.06 -0.77 9.16
N ARG A 113 -3.33 0.19 9.75
CA ARG A 113 -3.85 1.00 10.86
C ARG A 113 -5.04 1.86 10.43
N LEU A 114 -5.02 2.40 9.20
CA LEU A 114 -6.13 3.18 8.66
C LEU A 114 -7.36 2.31 8.33
N ASP A 115 -7.16 1.10 7.80
CA ASP A 115 -8.23 0.15 7.48
C ASP A 115 -8.94 -0.35 8.74
N ASN A 116 -8.18 -0.56 9.82
CA ASN A 116 -8.72 -1.00 11.12
C ASN A 116 -9.21 0.15 12.00
N ALA A 117 -8.95 1.41 11.63
CA ALA A 117 -9.43 2.54 12.40
C ALA A 117 -10.97 2.55 12.37
N PRO A 118 -11.65 2.71 13.51
CA PRO A 118 -13.10 2.82 13.53
C PRO A 118 -13.48 3.98 12.60
N ARG A 119 -14.41 3.70 11.67
CA ARG A 119 -15.07 4.78 10.92
C ARG A 119 -15.63 5.71 11.97
N ALA A 120 -15.17 6.96 11.99
CA ALA A 120 -15.71 7.96 12.88
C ALA A 120 -17.24 7.90 12.73
N GLU A 121 -17.93 7.46 13.78
CA GLU A 121 -19.39 7.51 13.81
C GLU A 121 -19.78 8.92 13.35
N GLU A 122 -20.81 9.02 12.51
CA GLU A 122 -21.37 10.32 12.16
C GLU A 122 -21.52 11.10 13.45
N SER A 123 -20.69 12.13 13.64
CA SER A 123 -20.77 12.94 14.84
C SER A 123 -22.23 13.33 15.00
N PRO A 124 -22.86 13.13 16.16
CA PRO A 124 -24.29 13.41 16.32
C PRO A 124 -24.65 14.84 15.89
N ALA A 125 -23.69 15.77 15.95
CA ALA A 125 -23.80 17.11 15.38
C ALA A 125 -23.97 17.14 13.84
N ARG A 126 -23.24 16.29 13.10
CA ARG A 126 -23.31 16.17 11.63
C ARG A 126 -24.60 15.49 11.18
N ALA A 127 -25.06 14.46 11.90
CA ALA A 127 -26.36 13.83 11.68
C ALA A 127 -27.53 14.81 11.95
N LEU A 128 -27.41 15.65 12.99
CA LEU A 128 -28.38 16.71 13.29
C LEU A 128 -28.39 17.80 12.21
N MET A 129 -27.22 18.23 11.72
CA MET A 129 -27.13 19.21 10.64
C MET A 129 -27.75 18.72 9.33
N ASN A 130 -27.52 17.46 8.94
CA ASN A 130 -28.15 16.88 7.75
C ASN A 130 -29.68 16.80 7.87
N ARG A 131 -30.22 16.49 9.07
CA ARG A 131 -31.67 16.52 9.32
C ARG A 131 -32.27 17.91 9.21
N LEU A 132 -31.55 18.94 9.69
CA LEU A 132 -32.01 20.33 9.60
C LEU A 132 -32.00 20.84 8.15
N GLN A 133 -31.04 20.40 7.33
CA GLN A 133 -30.96 20.79 5.91
C GLN A 133 -32.03 20.14 5.02
N GLY A 134 -32.57 18.97 5.40
CA GLY A 134 -33.68 18.32 4.68
C GLY A 134 -35.08 18.73 5.13
N ALA A 135 -35.20 19.63 6.11
CA ALA A 135 -36.48 20.08 6.69
C ALA A 135 -36.98 21.43 6.14
N PHE A 136 -36.29 21.99 5.14
CA PHE A 136 -36.67 23.20 4.40
C PHE A 136 -36.66 22.91 2.90
#